data_AF-A0A6P3YZ91-F1
#
_entry.id   AF-A0A6P3YZ91-F1
#
_cell.length_a   1.000
_cell.length_b   1.000
_cell.length_c   1.000
_cell.angle_alpha   90.00
_cell.angle_beta   90.00
_cell.angle_gamma   90.00
#
_symmetry.space_group_name_H-M   'P 1'
#
loop_
_entity.id
_entity.type
_entity.pdbx_description
1 polymer ?
#
loop_
_entity_poly.entity_id
_entity_poly.type
_entity_poly.pdbx_seq_one_letter_code
_entity_poly.pdbx_strand_id
1 'polypeptide(L)'
;NLVDKLGYQVNMVKITERVVNTYFARLFFSKPGKNDILSVDARPSDAINVANRCKAPIYVNKQIVVTDAIRFSYGMGRARNTISTYDVSLDSAADGPDILAKELDLVNNINLAVKEERYKDAAMWNDKLQRLRESIHEH
;
A
#
# COMPACT_ATOMS: atom_id res chain seq x y z
N ASN A 1 -30.24 1.39 3.19
CA ASN A 1 -29.57 2.65 3.60
C ASN A 1 -30.59 3.78 3.74
N LEU A 2 -30.23 4.92 4.35
CA LEU A 2 -31.11 6.10 4.40
C LEU A 2 -31.53 6.56 3.00
N VAL A 3 -30.61 6.45 2.04
CA VAL A 3 -30.83 6.81 0.62
C VAL A 3 -31.93 5.97 -0.03
N ASP A 4 -31.92 4.64 0.18
CA ASP A 4 -32.99 3.75 -0.30
C ASP A 4 -34.33 4.03 0.39
N LYS A 5 -34.28 4.33 1.71
CA LYS A 5 -35.48 4.65 2.50
C LYS A 5 -36.12 5.98 2.08
N LEU A 6 -35.33 6.92 1.58
CA LEU A 6 -35.78 8.23 1.10
C LEU A 6 -36.14 8.20 -0.40
N GLY A 7 -35.99 7.05 -1.07
CA GLY A 7 -36.29 6.88 -2.49
C GLY A 7 -35.35 7.64 -3.40
N TYR A 8 -34.11 7.89 -2.99
CA TYR A 8 -33.08 8.47 -3.85
C TYR A 8 -32.17 7.37 -4.41
N GLN A 9 -31.62 7.60 -5.59
CA GLN A 9 -30.64 6.72 -6.22
C GLN A 9 -29.30 7.45 -6.28
N VAL A 10 -28.24 6.77 -5.84
CA VAL A 10 -26.87 7.29 -5.97
C VAL A 10 -26.43 7.10 -7.41
N ASN A 11 -26.20 8.19 -8.12
CA ASN A 11 -25.83 8.16 -9.53
C ASN A 11 -24.32 7.93 -9.67
N MET A 12 -23.52 8.65 -8.88
CA MET A 12 -22.06 8.54 -8.93
C MET A 12 -21.41 9.18 -7.71
N VAL A 13 -20.14 8.82 -7.49
CA VAL A 13 -19.26 9.47 -6.53
C VAL A 13 -18.07 10.08 -7.27
N LYS A 14 -17.68 11.31 -6.91
CA LYS A 14 -16.50 11.97 -7.46
C LYS A 14 -15.51 12.35 -6.37
N ILE A 15 -14.25 11.97 -6.51
CA ILE A 15 -13.13 12.52 -5.74
C ILE A 15 -12.63 13.74 -6.50
N THR A 16 -12.83 14.93 -5.93
CA THR A 16 -12.72 16.21 -6.65
C THR A 16 -11.34 16.83 -6.54
N GLU A 17 -10.84 16.97 -5.32
CA GLU A 17 -9.60 17.69 -5.03
C GLU A 17 -8.86 17.12 -3.82
N ARG A 18 -7.58 17.46 -3.74
CA ARG A 18 -6.72 17.23 -2.58
C ARG A 18 -6.18 18.58 -2.14
N VAL A 19 -6.37 18.92 -0.87
CA VAL A 19 -5.79 20.10 -0.24
C VAL A 19 -4.82 19.62 0.83
N VAL A 20 -3.53 19.91 0.65
CA VAL A 20 -2.42 19.42 1.50
C VAL A 20 -2.39 17.89 1.54
N ASN A 21 -3.01 17.27 2.55
CA ASN A 21 -3.09 15.83 2.74
C ASN A 21 -4.54 15.33 2.89
N THR A 22 -5.52 16.18 2.60
CA THR A 22 -6.93 15.86 2.76
C THR A 22 -7.61 15.82 1.40
N TYR A 23 -8.18 14.67 1.07
CA TYR A 23 -8.99 14.49 -0.13
C TYR A 23 -10.44 14.85 0.15
N PHE A 24 -11.09 15.43 -0.86
CA PHE A 24 -12.51 15.76 -0.83
C PHE A 24 -13.27 14.93 -1.84
N ALA A 25 -14.48 14.51 -1.47
CA ALA A 25 -15.37 13.76 -2.34
C ALA A 25 -16.77 14.37 -2.32
N ARG A 26 -17.48 14.18 -3.42
CA ARG A 26 -18.85 14.65 -3.61
C ARG A 26 -19.70 13.51 -4.14
N LEU A 27 -20.81 13.24 -3.47
CA LEU A 27 -21.81 12.26 -3.89
C LEU A 27 -22.86 12.96 -4.72
N PHE A 28 -23.25 12.32 -5.82
CA PHE A 28 -24.34 12.77 -6.68
C PHE A 28 -25.45 11.75 -6.62
N PHE A 29 -26.66 12.21 -6.32
CA PHE A 29 -27.84 11.38 -6.26
C PHE A 29 -29.04 12.11 -6.84
N SER A 30 -29.98 11.35 -7.37
CA SER A 30 -31.19 11.86 -8.00
C SER A 30 -32.41 11.11 -7.49
N LYS A 31 -33.57 11.76 -7.60
CA LYS A 31 -34.84 11.12 -7.28
C LYS A 31 -35.45 10.57 -8.57
N PRO A 32 -35.92 9.30 -8.61
CA PRO A 32 -36.59 8.78 -9.79
C PRO A 32 -37.80 9.64 -10.14
N GLY A 33 -37.86 10.09 -11.40
CA GLY A 33 -38.91 10.99 -11.91
C GLY A 33 -38.64 12.49 -11.74
N LYS A 34 -37.49 12.90 -11.19
CA LYS A 34 -37.03 14.30 -11.21
C LYS A 34 -35.64 14.39 -11.85
N ASN A 35 -35.45 15.40 -12.69
CA ASN A 35 -34.13 15.71 -13.29
C ASN A 35 -33.19 16.47 -12.33
N ASP A 36 -33.61 16.69 -11.09
CA ASP A 36 -32.79 17.37 -10.09
C ASP A 36 -31.68 16.44 -9.59
N ILE A 37 -30.43 16.82 -9.88
CA ILE A 37 -29.23 16.16 -9.37
C ILE A 37 -28.82 16.90 -8.11
N LEU A 38 -28.86 16.23 -6.96
CA LEU A 38 -28.35 16.77 -5.71
C LEU A 38 -26.91 16.32 -5.51
N SER A 39 -26.07 17.25 -5.06
CA SER A 39 -24.69 16.98 -4.68
C SER A 39 -24.47 17.23 -3.19
N VAL A 40 -23.82 16.29 -2.51
CA VAL A 40 -23.46 16.41 -1.11
C VAL A 40 -21.97 16.18 -0.92
N ASP A 41 -21.35 17.03 -0.11
CA ASP A 41 -19.95 16.87 0.28
C ASP A 41 -19.79 15.75 1.29
N ALA A 42 -18.78 14.92 1.08
CA ALA A 42 -18.46 13.83 1.98
C ALA A 42 -16.96 13.57 2.05
N ARG A 43 -16.55 12.88 3.11
CA ARG A 43 -15.20 12.34 3.19
C ARG A 43 -15.04 11.21 2.17
N PRO A 44 -13.85 11.05 1.57
CA PRO A 44 -13.58 10.00 0.59
C PRO A 44 -13.91 8.59 1.10
N SER A 45 -13.59 8.28 2.36
CA SER A 45 -13.91 6.99 2.98
C SER A 45 -15.41 6.69 2.97
N ASP A 46 -16.22 7.68 3.32
CA ASP A 46 -17.66 7.56 3.42
C ASP A 46 -18.27 7.46 2.01
N ALA A 47 -17.76 8.27 1.07
CA ALA A 47 -18.21 8.28 -0.32
C ALA A 47 -17.93 6.93 -1.03
N ILE A 48 -16.74 6.36 -0.85
CA ILE A 48 -16.38 5.04 -1.40
C ILE A 48 -17.27 3.94 -0.82
N ASN A 49 -17.53 3.98 0.49
CA ASN A 49 -18.40 3.01 1.15
C ASN A 49 -19.84 3.08 0.61
N VAL A 50 -20.36 4.29 0.37
CA VAL A 50 -21.67 4.47 -0.24
C VAL A 50 -21.68 3.97 -1.68
N ALA A 51 -20.67 4.29 -2.49
CA ALA A 51 -20.55 3.75 -3.85
C ALA A 51 -20.53 2.22 -3.88
N ASN A 52 -19.77 1.57 -2.99
CA ASN A 52 -19.70 0.12 -2.91
C ASN A 52 -21.05 -0.52 -2.52
N ARG A 53 -21.76 0.09 -1.56
CA ARG A 53 -23.09 -0.37 -1.11
C ARG A 53 -24.16 -0.18 -2.18
N CYS A 54 -24.14 0.96 -2.88
CA CYS A 54 -25.13 1.31 -3.89
C CYS A 54 -24.75 0.86 -5.31
N LYS A 55 -23.61 0.16 -5.48
CA LYS A 55 -23.05 -0.24 -6.78
C LYS A 55 -22.95 0.92 -7.77
N ALA A 56 -22.61 2.11 -7.26
CA ALA A 56 -22.47 3.32 -8.05
C ALA A 56 -21.02 3.47 -8.58
N PRO A 57 -20.84 4.04 -9.78
CA PRO A 57 -19.51 4.31 -10.32
C PRO A 57 -18.77 5.37 -9.51
N ILE A 58 -17.45 5.17 -9.39
CA ILE A 58 -16.52 6.09 -8.73
C ILE A 58 -15.68 6.78 -9.82
N TYR A 59 -15.64 8.11 -9.78
CA TYR A 59 -14.80 8.93 -10.63
C TYR A 59 -13.77 9.67 -9.79
N VAL A 60 -12.59 9.88 -10.35
CA VAL A 60 -11.49 10.60 -9.71
C VAL A 60 -11.00 11.67 -10.65
N ASN A 61 -10.69 12.85 -10.12
CA ASN A 61 -10.06 13.90 -10.89
C ASN A 61 -8.71 13.43 -11.44
N LYS A 62 -8.50 13.63 -12.75
CA LYS A 62 -7.25 13.26 -13.44
C LYS A 62 -6.01 13.85 -12.78
N GLN A 63 -6.09 15.06 -12.24
CA GLN A 63 -4.94 15.70 -11.57
C GLN A 63 -4.47 14.89 -10.36
N ILE A 64 -5.41 14.44 -9.53
CA ILE A 64 -5.11 13.59 -8.36
C ILE A 64 -4.45 12.28 -8.80
N VAL A 65 -4.98 11.66 -9.87
CA VAL A 65 -4.40 10.42 -10.40
C VAL A 65 -2.97 10.64 -10.90
N VAL A 66 -2.71 11.73 -11.61
CA VAL A 66 -1.36 11.99 -12.15
C VAL A 66 -0.35 12.31 -11.04
N THR A 67 -0.75 13.02 -9.99
CA THR A 67 0.16 13.43 -8.91
C THR A 67 0.38 12.32 -7.88
N ASP A 68 -0.67 11.59 -7.52
CA ASP A 68 -0.66 10.72 -6.34
C ASP A 68 -0.84 9.22 -6.65
N ALA A 69 -1.24 8.84 -7.87
CA ALA A 69 -1.47 7.43 -8.15
C ALA A 69 -0.15 6.66 -8.29
N ILE A 70 -0.12 5.49 -7.67
CA ILE A 70 0.96 4.53 -7.80
C ILE A 70 0.62 3.57 -8.92
N ARG A 71 1.53 3.41 -9.88
CA ARG A 71 1.39 2.41 -10.94
C ARG A 71 1.95 1.07 -10.45
N PHE A 72 1.07 0.12 -10.20
CA PHE A 72 1.47 -1.25 -9.87
C PHE A 72 2.00 -1.95 -11.13
N SER A 73 3.32 -2.17 -11.20
CA SER A 73 3.94 -3.03 -12.20
C SER A 73 4.06 -4.45 -11.64
N TYR A 74 3.20 -5.36 -12.09
CA TYR A 74 3.37 -6.80 -11.83
C TYR A 74 4.61 -7.27 -12.59
N GLY A 75 5.73 -7.43 -11.89
CA GLY A 75 6.95 -8.04 -12.43
C GLY A 75 7.77 -7.16 -13.37
N MET A 76 8.47 -6.15 -12.84
CA MET A 76 9.81 -5.73 -13.30
C MET A 76 10.35 -4.67 -12.34
N GLY A 77 11.67 -4.63 -12.17
CA GLY A 77 12.39 -3.84 -11.18
C GLY A 77 11.89 -2.39 -10.97
N ARG A 78 11.80 -2.05 -9.69
CA ARG A 78 11.75 -0.73 -9.06
C ARG A 78 12.00 0.45 -10.01
N ALA A 79 10.93 1.12 -10.42
CA ALA A 79 10.96 2.56 -10.61
C ALA A 79 10.56 3.21 -9.27
N ARG A 80 11.55 3.50 -8.43
CA ARG A 80 11.36 4.39 -7.28
C ARG A 80 10.93 5.76 -7.81
N ASN A 81 9.75 6.23 -7.43
CA ASN A 81 9.45 7.63 -7.12
C ASN A 81 7.94 7.79 -6.88
N THR A 82 7.51 7.49 -5.66
CA THR A 82 6.35 8.08 -4.94
C THR A 82 6.13 7.21 -3.70
N ILE A 83 6.83 7.54 -2.62
CA ILE A 83 6.60 6.91 -1.32
C ILE A 83 5.29 7.49 -0.79
N SER A 84 4.23 6.69 -0.78
CA SER A 84 3.03 6.97 -0.01
C SER A 84 3.34 6.81 1.48
N THR A 85 2.70 7.62 2.33
CA THR A 85 2.76 7.54 3.80
C THR A 85 2.28 6.18 4.35
N TYR A 86 1.56 5.39 3.54
CA TYR A 86 1.30 3.98 3.84
C TYR A 86 2.30 3.11 3.06
N ASP A 87 3.29 2.58 3.76
CA ASP A 87 4.24 1.65 3.19
C ASP A 87 3.63 0.23 3.16
N VAL A 88 2.85 -0.06 2.11
CA VAL A 88 2.28 -1.41 1.88
C VAL A 88 3.37 -2.45 1.58
N SER A 89 4.63 -2.02 1.44
CA SER A 89 5.78 -2.90 1.26
C SER A 89 6.04 -3.81 2.46
N LEU A 90 5.55 -3.46 3.65
CA LEU A 90 5.67 -4.27 4.86
C LEU A 90 4.64 -5.41 4.95
N ASP A 91 3.54 -5.33 4.20
CA ASP A 91 2.45 -6.33 4.24
C ASP A 91 2.59 -7.41 3.15
N SER A 92 3.54 -7.28 2.24
CA SER A 92 3.85 -8.31 1.26
C SER A 92 5.01 -9.15 1.77
N ALA A 93 4.79 -10.46 1.99
CA ALA A 93 5.90 -11.38 2.16
C ALA A 93 6.81 -11.26 0.94
N ALA A 94 8.07 -10.86 1.13
CA ALA A 94 9.02 -10.80 0.03
C ALA A 94 9.17 -12.21 -0.54
N ASP A 95 8.76 -12.40 -1.80
CA ASP A 95 8.71 -13.71 -2.48
C ASP A 95 10.12 -14.16 -2.96
N GLY A 96 11.14 -13.86 -2.16
CA GLY A 96 12.55 -14.11 -2.46
C GLY A 96 13.36 -14.34 -1.19
N PRO A 97 14.55 -14.96 -1.30
CA PRO A 97 15.38 -15.25 -0.14
C PRO A 97 15.82 -13.95 0.54
N ASP A 98 15.30 -13.68 1.74
CA ASP A 98 15.69 -12.51 2.52
C ASP A 98 17.16 -12.62 2.93
N ILE A 99 17.96 -11.72 2.39
CA ILE A 99 19.40 -11.63 2.62
C ILE A 99 19.66 -11.27 4.09
N LEU A 100 18.79 -10.44 4.69
CA LEU A 100 18.90 -10.03 6.09
C LEU A 100 18.60 -11.20 7.03
N ALA A 101 17.59 -12.02 6.73
CA ALA A 101 17.29 -13.23 7.48
C ALA A 101 18.48 -14.22 7.47
N LYS A 102 19.13 -14.42 6.31
CA LYS A 102 20.33 -15.26 6.21
C LYS A 102 21.49 -14.73 7.04
N GLU A 103 21.68 -13.40 7.07
CA GLU A 103 22.70 -12.77 7.90
C GLU A 103 22.41 -12.99 9.39
N LEU A 104 21.16 -12.80 9.79
CA LEU A 104 20.70 -12.98 11.17
C LEU A 104 20.94 -14.42 11.66
N ASP A 105 20.65 -15.42 10.83
CA ASP A 105 20.90 -16.83 11.15
C ASP A 105 22.39 -17.11 11.39
N LEU A 106 23.27 -16.55 10.55
CA LEU A 106 24.72 -16.70 10.71
C LEU A 106 25.23 -16.04 12.00
N VAL A 107 24.76 -14.84 12.32
CA VAL A 107 25.11 -14.12 13.56
C VAL A 107 24.63 -14.89 14.79
N ASN A 108 23.41 -15.44 14.76
CA ASN A 108 22.89 -16.26 15.85
C ASN A 108 23.74 -17.52 16.06
N ASN A 109 24.16 -18.18 14.98
CA ASN A 109 25.03 -19.35 15.05
C ASN A 109 26.43 -19.02 15.62
N ILE A 110 26.99 -17.85 15.29
CA ILE A 110 28.24 -17.37 15.89
C ILE A 110 28.06 -17.18 17.41
N ASN A 111 27.01 -16.47 17.81
CA ASN A 111 26.73 -16.19 19.22
C ASN A 111 26.49 -17.48 20.03
N LEU A 112 25.81 -18.47 19.44
CA LEU A 112 25.61 -19.77 20.05
C LEU A 112 26.93 -20.53 20.21
N ALA A 113 27.75 -20.59 19.16
CA ALA A 113 29.04 -21.27 19.20
C ALA A 113 30.03 -20.62 20.19
N VAL A 114 30.00 -19.29 20.33
CA VAL A 114 30.79 -18.57 21.34
C VAL A 114 30.33 -18.91 22.75
N LYS A 115 29.01 -18.97 22.99
CA LYS A 115 28.45 -19.40 24.28
C LYS A 115 28.79 -20.85 24.64
N GLU A 116 28.88 -21.72 23.63
CA GLU A 116 29.28 -23.12 23.79
C GLU A 116 30.81 -23.33 23.79
N GLU A 117 31.62 -22.26 23.78
CA GLU A 117 33.09 -22.30 23.71
C GLU A 117 33.66 -23.06 22.49
N ARG A 118 32.86 -23.19 21.43
CA ARG A 118 33.20 -23.84 20.16
C ARG A 118 33.80 -22.84 19.17
N TYR A 119 34.98 -22.33 19.51
CA TYR A 119 35.64 -21.26 18.74
C TYR A 119 35.96 -21.62 17.28
N LYS A 120 36.25 -22.89 16.99
CA LYS A 120 36.50 -23.36 15.61
C LYS A 120 35.27 -23.19 14.72
N ASP A 121 34.09 -23.51 15.26
CA ASP A 121 32.84 -23.39 14.52
C ASP A 121 32.42 -21.93 14.40
N ALA A 122 32.62 -21.12 15.45
CA ALA A 122 32.41 -19.68 15.40
C ALA A 122 33.26 -19.00 14.30
N ALA A 123 34.51 -19.43 14.12
CA ALA A 123 35.36 -18.95 13.02
C ALA A 123 34.80 -19.33 11.65
N MET A 124 34.36 -20.58 11.45
CA MET A 124 33.73 -21.00 10.20
C MET A 124 32.45 -20.23 9.87
N TRP A 125 31.63 -19.91 10.88
CA TRP A 125 30.42 -19.10 10.68
C TRP A 125 30.74 -17.64 10.36
N ASN A 126 31.79 -17.06 10.95
CA ASN A 126 32.28 -15.74 10.60
C ASN A 126 32.79 -15.67 9.15
N ASP A 127 33.54 -16.67 8.69
CA ASP A 127 34.01 -16.73 7.30
C ASP A 127 32.83 -16.78 6.31
N LYS A 128 31.78 -17.53 6.64
CA LYS A 128 30.54 -17.58 5.84
C LYS A 128 29.81 -16.25 5.81
N LEU A 129 29.72 -15.56 6.96
CA LEU A 129 29.12 -14.24 7.08
C LEU A 129 29.88 -13.20 6.25
N GLN A 130 31.22 -13.26 6.28
CA GLN A 130 32.05 -12.36 5.51
C GLN A 130 31.88 -12.56 4.00
N ARG A 131 31.88 -13.82 3.53
CA ARG A 131 31.59 -14.13 2.11
C ARG A 131 30.22 -13.64 1.67
N LEU A 132 29.21 -13.76 2.53
CA LEU A 132 27.87 -13.25 2.25
C LEU A 132 27.90 -11.73 2.08
N ARG A 133 28.58 -11.00 2.97
CA ARG A 133 28.74 -9.54 2.88
C ARG A 133 29.53 -9.10 1.64
N GLU A 134 30.57 -9.83 1.28
CA GLU A 134 31.36 -9.59 0.06
C GLU A 134 30.48 -9.76 -1.20
N SER A 135 29.67 -10.83 -1.25
CA SER A 135 28.74 -11.07 -2.36
C SER A 135 27.64 -10.01 -2.50
N ILE A 136 27.30 -9.32 -1.41
CA ILE A 136 26.34 -8.20 -1.40
C ILE A 136 27.00 -6.92 -1.92
N HIS A 137 28.31 -6.74 -1.71
CA HIS A 137 29.04 -5.53 -2.11
C HIS A 137 29.46 -5.54 -3.59
N GLU A 138 29.57 -6.71 -4.21
CA GLU A 138 29.88 -6.87 -5.64
C GLU A 138 28.67 -6.70 -6.58
N HIS A 139 27.45 -6.57 -6.03
CA HIS A 139 26.19 -6.40 -6.76
C HIS A 139 25.57 -5.01 -6.56
#